data_AF-A0A4V5RIQ3-F1
#
_entry.id   AF-A0A4V5RIQ3-F1
#
_cell.length_a   1.000
_cell.length_b   1.000
_cell.length_c   1.000
_cell.angle_alpha   90.00
_cell.angle_beta   90.00
_cell.angle_gamma   90.00
#
_symmetry.space_group_name_H-M   'P 1'
#
loop_
_entity.id
_entity.type
_entity.pdbx_description
1 polymer ?
#
loop_
_entity_poly.entity_id
_entity_poly.type
_entity_poly.pdbx_seq_one_letter_code
_entity_poly.pdbx_strand_id
1 'polypeptide(L)'
;IGGYIVLVFVIAQFIAWFNWSNLAIFFAVNGAEMLAQVEVPKLLMLAMFMILAGFMNLIVFSGSAQWAIMAPVFIPLFMLLDISPEYTQMAYRIADSTTNIISPTNPYVPMVLALIAKYNPNVKFGTFLAMMVPYAFFLFTIWGAVFLTYTML
;
A
#
# COMPACT_ATOMS: atom_id res chain seq x y z
N ILE A 1 8.65 -5.55 -19.98
CA ILE A 1 9.80 -4.61 -19.86
C ILE A 1 9.44 -3.24 -20.44
N GLY A 2 8.97 -3.13 -21.69
CA GLY A 2 8.58 -1.82 -22.27
C GLY A 2 7.59 -1.01 -21.43
N GLY A 3 6.48 -1.62 -20.96
CA GLY A 3 5.51 -0.93 -20.10
C GLY A 3 6.07 -0.47 -18.74
N TYR A 4 7.01 -1.22 -18.17
CA TYR A 4 7.67 -0.83 -16.91
C TYR A 4 8.57 0.40 -17.11
N ILE A 5 9.32 0.46 -18.22
CA ILE A 5 10.18 1.61 -18.54
C ILE A 5 9.34 2.88 -18.72
N VAL A 6 8.21 2.79 -19.44
CA VAL A 6 7.29 3.92 -19.62
C VAL A 6 6.72 4.40 -18.28
N LEU A 7 6.29 3.46 -17.43
CA LEU A 7 5.78 3.77 -16.10
C LEU A 7 6.83 4.47 -15.23
N VAL A 8 8.05 3.91 -15.14
CA VAL A 8 9.15 4.50 -14.36
C VAL A 8 9.53 5.87 -14.89
N PHE A 9 9.53 6.09 -16.20
CA PHE A 9 9.78 7.41 -16.79
C PHE A 9 8.75 8.45 -16.31
N VAL A 10 7.46 8.15 -16.42
CA VAL A 10 6.40 9.07 -15.98
C VAL A 10 6.45 9.32 -14.48
N ILE A 11 6.68 8.27 -13.69
CA ILE A 11 6.88 8.36 -12.23
C ILE A 11 8.06 9.26 -11.89
N ALA A 12 9.21 9.09 -12.56
CA ALA A 12 10.40 9.88 -12.30
C ALA A 12 10.14 11.37 -12.56
N GLN A 13 9.41 11.70 -13.64
CA GLN A 13 9.01 13.08 -13.91
C GLN A 13 8.04 13.62 -12.86
N PHE A 14 7.05 12.83 -12.45
CA PHE A 14 6.12 13.20 -11.37
C PHE A 14 6.87 13.51 -10.08
N ILE A 15 7.75 12.60 -9.62
CA ILE A 15 8.54 12.79 -8.40
C ILE A 15 9.41 14.05 -8.52
N ALA A 16 10.05 14.27 -9.67
CA ALA A 16 10.88 15.45 -9.89
C ALA A 16 10.07 16.75 -9.79
N TRP A 17 8.91 16.84 -10.45
CA TRP A 17 8.06 18.03 -10.38
C TRP A 17 7.39 18.21 -9.01
N PHE A 18 7.00 17.11 -8.37
CA PHE A 18 6.39 17.12 -7.04
C PHE A 18 7.37 17.60 -5.96
N ASN A 19 8.65 17.23 -6.09
CA ASN A 19 9.72 17.74 -5.25
C ASN A 19 10.07 19.20 -5.59
N TRP A 20 10.22 19.52 -6.88
CA TRP A 20 10.55 20.89 -7.33
C TRP A 20 9.49 21.92 -6.94
N SER A 21 8.21 21.55 -6.99
CA SER A 21 7.09 22.41 -6.57
C SER A 21 6.94 22.54 -5.05
N ASN A 22 7.78 21.86 -4.26
CA ASN A 22 7.67 21.75 -2.81
C ASN A 22 6.34 21.14 -2.30
N LEU A 23 5.53 20.54 -3.19
CA LEU A 23 4.27 19.90 -2.77
C LEU A 23 4.52 18.70 -1.85
N ALA A 24 5.58 17.92 -2.12
CA ALA A 24 5.99 16.83 -1.23
C ALA A 24 6.23 17.32 0.21
N ILE A 25 7.00 18.39 0.35
CA ILE A 25 7.33 19.02 1.64
C ILE A 25 6.07 19.61 2.26
N PHE A 26 5.24 20.30 1.48
CA PHE A 26 3.98 20.87 1.95
C PHE A 26 3.09 19.80 2.58
N PHE A 27 2.82 18.70 1.88
CA PHE A 27 1.99 17.62 2.42
C PHE A 27 2.64 16.93 3.62
N ALA A 28 3.96 16.72 3.58
CA ALA A 28 4.68 16.08 4.69
C ALA A 28 4.63 16.90 5.98
N VAL A 29 4.90 18.21 5.90
CA VAL A 29 4.90 19.11 7.06
C VAL A 29 3.50 19.28 7.62
N ASN A 30 2.50 19.62 6.78
CA ASN A 30 1.12 19.78 7.25
C ASN A 30 0.54 18.49 7.82
N GLY A 31 0.86 17.33 7.20
CA GLY A 31 0.45 16.03 7.71
C GLY A 31 1.11 15.69 9.04
N ALA A 32 2.40 15.99 9.19
CA ALA A 32 3.11 15.80 10.45
C ALA A 32 2.56 16.70 11.56
N GLU A 33 2.32 17.98 11.29
CA GLU A 33 1.69 18.91 12.24
C GLU A 33 0.31 18.42 12.69
N MET A 34 -0.53 17.97 11.76
CA MET A 34 -1.86 17.42 12.09
C MET A 34 -1.75 16.19 13.01
N LEU A 35 -0.84 15.26 12.73
CA LEU A 35 -0.66 14.06 13.55
C LEU A 35 -0.02 14.37 14.91
N ALA A 36 0.89 15.36 14.97
CA ALA A 36 1.53 15.81 16.20
C ALA A 36 0.55 16.53 17.13
N GLN A 37 -0.35 17.36 16.59
CA GLN A 37 -1.36 18.09 17.39
C GLN A 37 -2.34 17.17 18.11
N VAL A 38 -2.65 16.00 17.52
CA VAL A 38 -3.57 15.02 18.10
C VAL A 38 -2.82 13.96 18.93
N GLU A 39 -1.51 14.11 19.09
CA GLU A 39 -0.63 13.20 19.85
C GLU A 39 -0.83 11.72 19.47
N VAL A 40 -0.99 11.45 18.18
CA VAL A 40 -1.27 10.10 17.70
C VAL A 40 -0.07 9.19 18.01
N PRO A 41 -0.26 8.02 18.66
CA PRO A 41 0.86 7.10 18.89
C PRO A 41 1.49 6.60 17.59
N LYS A 42 2.82 6.49 17.52
CA LYS A 42 3.55 6.01 16.33
C LYS A 42 3.02 4.67 15.80
N LEU A 43 2.66 3.76 16.71
CA LEU A 43 2.05 2.48 16.37
C LEU A 43 0.74 2.65 15.58
N LEU A 44 -0.11 3.58 16.02
CA LEU A 44 -1.38 3.88 15.38
C LEU A 44 -1.15 4.56 14.03
N MET A 45 -0.15 5.44 13.91
CA MET A 45 0.25 6.04 12.62
C MET A 45 0.62 4.96 11.59
N LEU A 46 1.46 4.00 11.97
CA LEU A 46 1.86 2.88 11.11
C LEU A 46 0.66 1.99 10.74
N ALA A 47 -0.22 1.68 11.71
CA ALA A 47 -1.43 0.90 11.46
C ALA A 47 -2.39 1.62 10.48
N MET A 48 -2.62 2.92 10.65
CA MET A 48 -3.43 3.73 9.73
C MET A 48 -2.79 3.78 8.34
N PHE A 49 -1.47 3.91 8.26
CA PHE A 49 -0.76 3.89 7.00
C PHE A 49 -0.88 2.54 6.28
N MET A 50 -0.80 1.42 7.00
CA MET A 50 -1.05 0.10 6.44
C MET A 50 -2.47 0.00 5.87
N ILE A 51 -3.47 0.48 6.60
CA ILE A 51 -4.86 0.47 6.15
C ILE A 51 -4.99 1.28 4.86
N LEU A 52 -4.44 2.49 4.83
CA LEU A 52 -4.43 3.35 3.65
C LEU A 52 -3.75 2.67 2.44
N ALA A 53 -2.56 2.10 2.64
CA ALA A 53 -1.84 1.39 1.59
C ALA A 53 -2.62 0.18 1.07
N GLY A 54 -3.29 -0.56 1.96
CA GLY A 54 -4.13 -1.70 1.58
C GLY A 54 -5.33 -1.29 0.74
N PHE A 55 -6.00 -0.18 1.11
CA PHE A 55 -7.09 0.38 0.31
C PHE A 55 -6.62 0.88 -1.07
N MET A 56 -5.48 1.58 -1.11
CA MET A 56 -4.90 2.07 -2.36
C MET A 56 -4.57 0.92 -3.33
N ASN A 57 -4.16 -0.23 -2.81
CA ASN A 57 -3.81 -1.40 -3.61
C ASN A 57 -5.02 -2.05 -4.32
N LEU A 58 -6.24 -1.81 -3.84
CA LEU A 58 -7.46 -2.21 -4.55
C LEU A 58 -7.66 -1.44 -5.87
N ILE A 59 -7.04 -0.26 -5.97
CA ILE A 59 -7.11 0.62 -7.15
C ILE A 59 -5.82 0.49 -7.97
N VAL A 60 -4.67 0.61 -7.31
CA VAL A 60 -3.34 0.61 -7.93
C VAL A 60 -2.61 -0.69 -7.59
N PHE A 61 -2.93 -1.77 -8.32
CA PHE A 61 -2.34 -3.10 -8.08
C PHE A 61 -0.80 -3.15 -8.21
N SER A 62 -0.20 -2.26 -9.02
CA SER A 62 1.25 -2.26 -9.18
C SER A 62 1.92 -1.69 -7.94
N GLY A 63 2.57 -2.55 -7.14
CA GLY A 63 3.27 -2.08 -5.95
C GLY A 63 4.37 -1.05 -6.24
N SER A 64 5.12 -1.21 -7.34
CA SER A 64 6.08 -0.16 -7.75
C SER A 64 5.41 1.18 -8.08
N ALA A 65 4.24 1.16 -8.72
CA ALA A 65 3.51 2.38 -9.06
C ALA A 65 2.90 3.04 -7.82
N GLN A 66 2.28 2.25 -6.95
CA GLN A 66 1.69 2.74 -5.72
C GLN A 66 2.77 3.31 -4.79
N TRP A 67 3.87 2.59 -4.60
CA TRP A 67 4.97 3.05 -3.75
C TRP A 67 5.60 4.34 -4.27
N ALA A 68 5.74 4.48 -5.59
CA ALA A 68 6.27 5.70 -6.19
C ALA A 68 5.43 6.95 -5.90
N ILE A 69 4.12 6.79 -5.67
CA ILE A 69 3.21 7.89 -5.31
C ILE A 69 3.26 8.14 -3.80
N MET A 70 3.27 7.07 -2.99
CA MET A 70 3.19 7.18 -1.52
C MET A 70 4.52 7.59 -0.88
N ALA A 71 5.65 7.04 -1.33
CA ALA A 71 6.95 7.22 -0.70
C ALA A 71 7.40 8.69 -0.60
N PRO A 72 7.26 9.54 -1.64
CA PRO A 72 7.66 10.95 -1.55
C PRO A 72 6.89 11.77 -0.51
N VAL A 73 5.71 11.31 -0.09
CA VAL A 73 4.87 12.00 0.90
C VAL A 73 5.07 11.38 2.29
N PHE A 74 4.91 10.07 2.41
CA PHE A 74 4.85 9.40 3.71
C PHE A 74 6.21 9.15 4.34
N ILE A 75 7.29 8.98 3.56
CA ILE A 75 8.62 8.84 4.14
C ILE A 75 9.03 10.14 4.86
N PRO A 76 9.02 11.34 4.21
CA PRO A 76 9.38 12.57 4.91
C PRO A 76 8.44 12.89 6.07
N LEU A 77 7.13 12.67 5.91
CA LEU A 77 6.12 12.89 6.96
C LEU A 77 6.45 12.09 8.22
N PHE A 78 6.71 10.79 8.08
CA PHE A 78 7.01 9.93 9.22
C PHE A 78 8.40 10.17 9.80
N MET A 79 9.38 10.57 8.99
CA MET A 79 10.68 11.01 9.49
C MET A 79 10.56 12.25 10.39
N LEU A 80 9.69 13.21 10.07
CA LEU A 80 9.41 14.38 10.93
C LEU A 80 8.76 14.00 12.28
N LEU A 81 8.20 12.80 12.37
CA LEU A 81 7.55 12.25 13.57
C LEU A 81 8.41 11.16 14.24
N ASP A 82 9.71 11.13 13.95
CA ASP A 82 10.67 10.17 14.50
C ASP A 82 10.30 8.70 14.22
N ILE A 83 9.74 8.42 13.05
CA ILE A 83 9.53 7.07 12.52
C ILE A 83 10.52 6.86 11.37
N SER A 84 11.32 5.80 11.46
CA SER A 84 12.36 5.54 10.47
C SER A 84 11.78 5.10 9.11
N PRO A 85 12.45 5.41 7.97
CA PRO A 85 11.97 5.04 6.64
C PRO A 85 11.74 3.54 6.44
N GLU A 86 12.51 2.70 7.13
CA GLU A 86 12.42 1.24 7.05
C GLU A 86 11.07 0.74 7.56
N TYR A 87 10.55 1.31 8.66
CA TYR A 87 9.24 0.96 9.19
C TYR A 87 8.11 1.38 8.24
N THR A 88 8.21 2.56 7.65
CA THR A 88 7.25 3.01 6.62
C THR A 88 7.26 2.08 5.42
N GLN A 89 8.43 1.68 4.93
CA GLN A 89 8.55 0.75 3.81
C GLN A 89 8.02 -0.63 4.17
N MET A 90 8.30 -1.16 5.36
CA MET A 90 7.78 -2.44 5.83
C MET A 90 6.25 -2.41 5.91
N ALA A 91 5.68 -1.41 6.57
CA ALA A 91 4.23 -1.22 6.67
C ALA A 91 3.56 -1.24 5.28
N TYR A 92 4.14 -0.52 4.32
CA TYR A 92 3.66 -0.51 2.94
C TYR A 92 3.70 -1.90 2.29
N ARG A 93 4.85 -2.60 2.36
CA ARG A 93 5.02 -3.91 1.71
C ARG A 93 4.06 -4.96 2.27
N ILE A 94 3.76 -4.88 3.57
CA ILE A 94 2.78 -5.75 4.22
C ILE A 94 1.39 -5.47 3.67
N ALA A 95 0.97 -4.21 3.66
CA ALA A 95 -0.35 -3.83 3.20
C ALA A 95 -0.58 -4.15 1.71
N ASP A 96 0.41 -3.85 0.86
CA ASP A 96 0.43 -4.15 -0.57
C ASP A 96 0.25 -5.66 -0.83
N SER A 97 1.12 -6.49 -0.23
CA SER A 97 1.08 -7.93 -0.45
C SER A 97 -0.21 -8.60 0.03
N THR A 98 -0.71 -8.23 1.20
CA THR A 98 -1.85 -8.90 1.84
C THR A 98 -3.19 -8.59 1.17
N THR A 99 -3.33 -7.41 0.56
CA THR A 99 -4.58 -6.97 -0.11
C THR A 99 -4.61 -7.28 -1.61
N ASN A 100 -3.49 -7.70 -2.20
CA ASN A 100 -3.39 -8.01 -3.65
C ASN A 100 -4.40 -9.07 -4.13
N ILE A 101 -4.75 -10.01 -3.26
CA ILE A 101 -5.64 -11.13 -3.58
C ILE A 101 -7.12 -10.70 -3.74
N ILE A 102 -7.49 -9.56 -3.15
CA ILE A 102 -8.83 -8.98 -3.27
C ILE A 102 -8.87 -7.76 -4.20
N SER A 103 -7.74 -7.39 -4.80
CA SER A 103 -7.68 -6.25 -5.72
C SER A 103 -8.43 -6.56 -7.02
N PRO A 104 -9.51 -5.82 -7.36
CA PRO A 104 -10.26 -6.04 -8.59
C PRO A 104 -9.46 -5.69 -9.85
N THR A 105 -8.42 -4.86 -9.72
CA THR A 105 -7.52 -4.47 -10.82
C THR A 105 -6.35 -5.43 -11.00
N ASN A 106 -6.30 -6.53 -10.23
CA ASN A 106 -5.27 -7.55 -10.36
C ASN A 106 -5.35 -8.24 -11.75
N PRO A 107 -4.31 -8.11 -12.60
CA PRO A 107 -4.33 -8.59 -13.98
C PRO A 107 -4.27 -10.12 -14.08
N TYR A 108 -3.97 -10.82 -12.98
CA TYR A 108 -3.90 -12.28 -12.94
C TYR A 108 -5.24 -12.95 -12.64
N VAL A 109 -6.26 -12.19 -12.22
CA VAL A 109 -7.58 -12.75 -11.86
C VAL A 109 -8.23 -13.55 -12.99
N PRO A 110 -8.23 -13.11 -14.27
CA PRO A 110 -8.78 -13.91 -15.36
C PRO A 110 -8.11 -15.28 -15.53
N MET A 111 -6.78 -15.34 -15.35
CA MET A 111 -6.01 -16.59 -15.41
C MET A 111 -6.35 -17.53 -14.26
N VAL A 112 -6.48 -17.00 -13.04
CA VAL A 112 -6.90 -17.78 -11.87
C VAL A 112 -8.33 -18.31 -12.04
N LEU A 113 -9.26 -17.48 -12.52
CA LEU A 113 -10.64 -17.89 -12.80
C LEU A 113 -10.71 -18.98 -13.87
N ALA A 114 -9.89 -18.89 -14.92
CA ALA A 114 -9.81 -19.92 -15.95
C ALA A 114 -9.32 -21.27 -15.39
N LEU A 115 -8.41 -21.25 -14.41
CA LEU A 115 -7.98 -22.46 -13.70
C LEU A 115 -9.08 -23.02 -12.81
N ILE A 116 -9.74 -22.18 -12.00
CA ILE A 116 -10.84 -22.59 -11.12
C ILE A 116 -12.01 -23.17 -11.93
N ALA A 117 -12.32 -22.57 -13.09
CA ALA A 117 -13.41 -23.02 -13.95
C ALA A 117 -13.27 -24.47 -14.44
N LYS A 118 -12.05 -25.04 -14.44
CA LYS A 118 -11.81 -26.47 -14.74
C LYS A 118 -12.37 -27.40 -13.66
N TYR A 119 -12.48 -26.92 -12.41
CA TYR A 119 -12.94 -27.70 -11.26
C TYR A 119 -14.32 -27.27 -10.78
N ASN A 120 -14.63 -25.97 -10.81
CA ASN A 120 -15.91 -25.42 -10.41
C ASN A 120 -16.30 -24.22 -11.32
N PRO A 121 -17.12 -24.43 -12.37
CA PRO A 121 -17.49 -23.39 -13.32
C PRO A 121 -18.46 -22.34 -12.75
N ASN A 122 -19.03 -22.58 -11.56
CA ASN A 122 -19.94 -21.64 -10.90
C ASN A 122 -19.19 -20.49 -10.20
N VAL A 123 -17.89 -20.65 -9.93
CA VAL A 123 -17.07 -19.57 -9.36
C VAL A 123 -16.85 -18.50 -10.42
N LYS A 124 -17.46 -17.34 -10.23
CA LYS A 124 -17.24 -16.14 -11.06
C LYS A 124 -16.36 -15.13 -10.31
N PHE A 125 -16.05 -14.02 -10.98
CA PHE A 125 -15.24 -12.94 -10.43
C PHE A 125 -15.67 -12.50 -9.02
N GLY A 126 -16.95 -12.19 -8.82
CA GLY A 126 -17.46 -11.76 -7.51
C GLY A 126 -17.36 -12.85 -6.44
N THR A 127 -17.68 -14.10 -6.78
CA THR A 127 -17.56 -15.25 -5.88
C THR A 127 -16.11 -15.47 -5.47
N PHE A 128 -15.18 -15.39 -6.43
CA PHE A 128 -13.74 -15.50 -6.16
C PHE A 128 -13.27 -14.40 -5.20
N LEU A 129 -13.57 -13.13 -5.47
CA LEU A 129 -13.17 -12.05 -4.57
C LEU A 129 -13.76 -12.24 -3.17
N ALA A 130 -15.05 -12.55 -3.05
CA ALA A 130 -15.71 -12.80 -1.78
C ALA A 130 -15.07 -13.98 -1.01
N MET A 131 -14.67 -15.05 -1.71
CA MET A 131 -13.93 -16.16 -1.12
C MET A 131 -12.56 -15.75 -0.60
N MET A 132 -11.89 -14.77 -1.23
CA MET A 132 -10.55 -14.31 -0.87
C MET A 132 -10.55 -13.24 0.24
N VAL A 133 -11.66 -12.54 0.48
CA VAL A 133 -11.78 -11.52 1.55
C VAL A 133 -11.34 -12.03 2.92
N PRO A 134 -11.80 -13.20 3.41
CA PRO A 134 -11.34 -13.72 4.69
C PRO A 134 -9.82 -13.92 4.73
N TYR A 135 -9.22 -14.45 3.66
CA TYR A 135 -7.78 -14.67 3.57
C TYR A 135 -6.99 -13.37 3.62
N ALA A 136 -7.43 -12.36 2.85
CA ALA A 136 -6.81 -11.03 2.87
C ALA A 136 -6.90 -10.41 4.27
N PHE A 137 -8.06 -10.50 4.93
CA PHE A 137 -8.24 -9.97 6.27
C PHE A 137 -7.36 -10.68 7.32
N PHE A 138 -7.32 -12.02 7.30
CA PHE A 138 -6.45 -12.79 8.20
C PHE A 138 -4.97 -12.47 7.97
N LEU A 139 -4.51 -12.43 6.72
CA LEU A 139 -3.11 -12.11 6.43
C LEU A 139 -2.77 -10.66 6.81
N PHE A 140 -3.64 -9.70 6.49
CA PHE A 140 -3.44 -8.29 6.83
C PHE A 140 -3.33 -8.09 8.35
N THR A 141 -4.23 -8.72 9.11
CA THR A 141 -4.27 -8.58 10.58
C THR A 141 -3.12 -9.31 11.26
N ILE A 142 -2.84 -10.57 10.90
CA ILE A 142 -1.76 -11.34 11.53
C ILE A 142 -0.40 -10.76 11.17
N TRP A 143 -0.14 -10.51 9.89
CA TRP A 143 1.14 -9.99 9.43
C TRP A 143 1.37 -8.56 9.91
N GLY A 144 0.30 -7.75 9.95
CA GLY A 144 0.32 -6.42 10.56
C GLY A 144 0.58 -6.46 12.06
N ALA A 145 -0.07 -7.35 12.81
CA ALA A 145 0.16 -7.47 14.26
C ALA A 145 1.61 -7.89 14.57
N VAL A 146 2.17 -8.83 13.81
CA VAL A 146 3.59 -9.24 13.94
C VAL A 146 4.50 -8.04 13.71
N PHE A 147 4.27 -7.26 12.65
CA PHE A 147 5.05 -6.06 12.36
C PHE A 147 4.91 -4.99 13.43
N LEU A 148 3.70 -4.67 13.86
CA LEU A 148 3.45 -3.67 14.88
C LEU A 148 4.10 -4.06 16.21
N THR A 149 4.09 -5.34 16.57
CA THR A 149 4.82 -5.85 17.75
C THR A 149 6.33 -5.71 17.57
N TYR A 150 6.85 -6.01 16.37
CA TYR A 150 8.26 -5.85 16.04
C TYR A 150 8.74 -4.40 16.19
N THR A 151 7.91 -3.40 15.86
CA THR A 151 8.28 -1.98 16.02
C THR A 151 8.39 -1.50 17.47
N MET A 152 7.95 -2.31 18.44
CA MET A 152 8.06 -2.00 19.88
C MET A 152 9.33 -2.57 20.53
N LEU A 153 10.04 -3.46 19.84
CA LEU A 153 11.27 -4.09 20.30
C LEU A 153 12.48 -3.21 20.01
#